data_AF-A0A1G3CDU3-F1
#
_entry.id   AF-A0A1G3CDU3-F1
#
_cell.length_a   1.000
_cell.length_b   1.000
_cell.length_c   1.000
_cell.angle_alpha   90.00
_cell.angle_beta   90.00
_cell.angle_gamma   90.00
#
_symmetry.space_group_name_H-M   'P 1'
#
loop_
_entity.id
_entity.type
_entity.pdbx_description
1 polymer ?
#
loop_
_entity_poly.entity_id
_entity_poly.type
_entity_poly.pdbx_seq_one_letter_code
_entity_poly.pdbx_strand_id
1 'polypeptide(L)'
;MPRKKVTEKNKEEIRNRVRREFPGCKSLQEIHYYRYMKEIEWETMTHAEIVADIRRGASEIKKEMKTFESKMRRKPVTSNNTM
;
A
#
# COMPACT_ATOMS: atom_id res chain seq x y z
N MET A 1 -8.58 5.85 20.24
CA MET A 1 -7.71 7.05 20.21
C MET A 1 -7.59 7.55 18.77
N PRO A 2 -7.44 8.85 18.49
CA PRO A 2 -7.35 9.32 17.11
C PRO A 2 -6.02 8.88 16.46
N ARG A 3 -6.09 8.40 15.21
CA ARG A 3 -4.95 8.05 14.36
C ARG A 3 -4.02 9.26 14.22
N LYS A 4 -2.73 9.07 14.47
CA LYS A 4 -1.74 10.14 14.29
C LYS A 4 -1.60 10.47 12.79
N LYS A 5 -1.62 11.76 12.45
CA LYS A 5 -1.41 12.21 11.06
C LYS A 5 0.09 12.18 10.73
N VAL A 6 0.43 11.59 9.58
CA VAL A 6 1.79 11.65 9.04
C VAL A 6 2.02 13.02 8.40
N THR A 7 3.00 13.77 8.92
CA THR A 7 3.37 15.09 8.39
C THR A 7 4.31 14.98 7.19
N GLU A 8 4.49 16.05 6.43
CA GLU A 8 5.48 16.08 5.34
C GLU A 8 6.92 15.87 5.84
N LYS A 9 7.24 16.37 7.04
CA LYS A 9 8.52 16.11 7.71
C LYS A 9 8.72 14.61 7.93
N ASN A 10 7.72 13.91 8.45
CA ASN A 10 7.78 12.47 8.65
C ASN A 10 8.01 11.73 7.32
N LYS A 11 7.31 12.14 6.25
CA LYS A 11 7.50 11.52 4.93
C LYS A 11 8.93 11.71 4.40
N GLU A 12 9.50 12.90 4.59
CA GLU A 12 10.88 13.17 4.17
C GLU A 12 11.90 12.36 4.98
N GLU A 13 11.72 12.28 6.30
CA GLU A 13 12.56 11.44 7.16
C GLU A 13 12.48 9.96 6.77
N ILE A 14 11.27 9.44 6.51
CA ILE A 14 11.07 8.07 6.05
C ILE A 14 11.74 7.86 4.68
N ARG A 15 11.59 8.77 3.72
CA ARG A 15 12.26 8.68 2.41
C ARG A 15 13.77 8.56 2.56
N ASN A 16 14.36 9.39 3.40
CA ASN A 16 15.80 9.38 3.64
C ASN A 16 16.24 8.10 4.38
N ARG A 17 15.43 7.63 5.32
CA ARG A 17 15.66 6.37 6.03
C ARG A 17 15.64 5.17 5.09
N VAL A 18 14.60 4.99 4.27
CA VAL A 18 14.50 3.82 3.38
C VAL A 18 15.58 3.81 2.30
N ARG A 19 15.99 4.98 1.78
CA ARG A 19 17.11 5.09 0.83
C ARG A 19 18.42 4.62 1.43
N ARG A 20 18.65 4.90 2.72
CA ARG A 20 19.84 4.46 3.47
C ARG A 20 19.79 2.98 3.83
N GLU A 21 18.64 2.46 4.24
CA GLU A 21 18.47 1.06 4.65
C GLU A 21 18.45 0.10 3.46
N PHE A 22 17.92 0.52 2.31
CA PHE A 22 17.73 -0.32 1.12
C PHE A 22 18.30 0.35 -0.15
N PRO A 23 19.62 0.61 -0.21
CA PRO A 23 20.22 1.31 -1.35
C PRO A 23 20.03 0.50 -2.65
N GLY A 24 19.63 1.17 -3.73
CA GLY A 24 19.43 0.55 -5.05
C GLY A 24 18.20 -0.34 -5.22
N CYS A 25 17.53 -0.75 -4.14
CA CYS A 25 16.35 -1.62 -4.23
C CYS A 25 15.03 -0.84 -4.10
N LYS A 26 14.50 -0.35 -5.22
CA LYS A 26 13.27 0.47 -5.25
C LYS A 26 12.06 -0.22 -4.61
N SER A 27 11.86 -1.51 -4.88
CA SER A 27 10.73 -2.27 -4.33
C SER A 27 10.80 -2.39 -2.79
N LEU A 28 11.98 -2.64 -2.24
CA LEU A 28 12.15 -2.65 -0.78
C LEU A 28 11.98 -1.25 -0.18
N GLN A 29 12.52 -0.21 -0.83
CA GLN A 29 12.31 1.18 -0.38
C GLN A 29 10.83 1.53 -0.29
N GLU A 30 10.03 1.15 -1.30
CA GLU A 30 8.60 1.43 -1.35
C GLU A 30 7.82 0.67 -0.27
N ILE A 31 8.04 -0.64 -0.15
CA ILE A 31 7.36 -1.46 0.87
C ILE A 31 7.67 -0.93 2.28
N HIS A 32 8.94 -0.63 2.56
CA HIS A 32 9.35 -0.11 3.87
C HIS A 32 8.89 1.33 4.11
N TYR A 33 8.76 2.14 3.07
CA TYR A 33 8.19 3.49 3.19
C TYR A 33 6.75 3.43 3.71
N TYR A 34 5.91 2.58 3.10
CA TYR A 34 4.53 2.39 3.55
C TYR A 34 4.46 1.80 4.96
N ARG A 35 5.33 0.84 5.29
CA ARG A 35 5.41 0.28 6.64
C ARG A 35 5.71 1.36 7.69
N TYR A 36 6.74 2.18 7.48
CA TYR A 36 7.10 3.24 8.43
C TYR A 36 6.03 4.32 8.55
N MET A 37 5.31 4.63 7.46
CA MET A 37 4.13 5.49 7.57
C MET A 37 3.05 4.88 8.48
N LYS A 38 2.75 3.59 8.30
CA LYS A 38 1.76 2.88 9.13
C LYS A 38 2.17 2.82 10.61
N GLU A 39 3.44 2.59 10.90
CA GLU A 39 3.95 2.59 12.28
C GLU A 39 3.68 3.93 12.99
N ILE A 40 3.87 5.06 12.32
CA ILE A 40 3.55 6.38 12.88
C ILE A 40 2.05 6.55 13.11
N GLU A 41 1.23 6.15 12.15
CA GLU A 41 -0.23 6.29 12.26
C GLU A 41 -0.82 5.44 13.40
N TRP A 42 -0.24 4.26 13.60
CA TRP A 42 -0.66 3.29 14.61
C TRP A 42 -0.07 3.53 15.99
N GLU A 43 0.92 4.43 16.13
CA GLU A 43 1.59 4.73 17.40
C GLU A 43 0.62 5.09 18.53
N THR A 44 -0.50 5.74 18.21
CA THR A 44 -1.54 6.14 19.16
C THR A 44 -2.74 5.20 19.21
N MET A 45 -2.76 4.13 18.40
CA MET A 45 -3.88 3.20 18.28
C MET A 45 -3.71 1.99 19.19
N THR A 46 -4.83 1.46 19.68
CA THR A 46 -4.88 0.18 20.39
C THR A 46 -4.70 -0.99 19.43
N HIS A 47 -4.30 -2.16 19.94
CA HIS A 47 -4.20 -3.38 19.13
C HIS A 47 -5.52 -3.71 18.40
N ALA A 48 -6.67 -3.53 19.05
CA ALA A 48 -7.96 -3.79 18.44
C ALA A 48 -8.24 -2.84 17.26
N GLU A 49 -7.91 -1.56 17.41
CA GLU A 49 -8.03 -0.56 16.34
C GLU A 49 -7.09 -0.87 15.16
N ILE A 50 -5.85 -1.31 15.44
CA ILE A 50 -4.87 -1.72 14.41
C ILE A 50 -5.39 -2.93 13.63
N VAL A 51 -5.87 -3.97 14.33
CA VAL A 51 -6.44 -5.17 13.68
C VAL A 51 -7.65 -4.80 12.81
N ALA A 52 -8.51 -3.89 13.28
CA ALA A 52 -9.64 -3.40 12.51
C ALA A 52 -9.20 -2.63 11.23
N ASP A 53 -8.18 -1.76 11.34
CA ASP A 53 -7.61 -1.04 10.19
C ASP A 53 -7.05 -2.00 9.14
N ILE A 54 -6.28 -3.00 9.57
CA ILE A 54 -5.71 -4.03 8.69
C ILE A 54 -6.83 -4.80 7.97
N ARG A 55 -7.86 -5.26 8.70
CA ARG A 55 -8.98 -6.02 8.12
C ARG A 55 -9.76 -5.19 7.10
N ARG A 56 -9.96 -3.90 7.37
CA ARG A 56 -10.60 -2.97 6.44
C ARG A 56 -9.76 -2.83 5.16
N GLY A 57 -8.48 -2.52 5.29
CA GLY A 57 -7.57 -2.38 4.14
C GLY A 57 -7.50 -3.66 3.29
N ALA A 58 -7.41 -4.83 3.91
CA ALA A 58 -7.42 -6.11 3.20
C ALA A 58 -8.73 -6.35 2.43
N SER A 59 -9.86 -5.93 3.00
CA SER A 59 -11.17 -6.03 2.35
C SER A 59 -11.30 -5.08 1.16
N GLU A 60 -10.74 -3.87 1.25
CA GLU A 60 -10.69 -2.89 0.15
C GLU A 60 -9.82 -3.41 -1.01
N ILE A 61 -8.59 -3.86 -0.72
CA ILE A 61 -7.69 -4.46 -1.70
C ILE A 61 -8.36 -5.64 -2.41
N LYS A 62 -9.04 -6.52 -1.65
CA LYS A 62 -9.77 -7.66 -2.23
C LYS A 62 -10.88 -7.23 -3.19
N LYS A 63 -11.58 -6.12 -2.92
CA LYS A 63 -12.61 -5.56 -3.82
C LYS A 63 -11.97 -4.98 -5.08
N GLU A 64 -10.86 -4.27 -4.94
CA GLU A 64 -10.11 -3.70 -6.08
C GLU A 64 -9.56 -4.79 -6.99
N MET A 65 -8.95 -5.84 -6.44
CA MET A 65 -8.46 -7.00 -7.19
C MET A 65 -9.58 -7.66 -7.99
N LYS A 66 -10.74 -7.94 -7.38
CA LYS A 66 -11.90 -8.48 -8.10
C LYS A 66 -12.37 -7.58 -9.23
N THR A 67 -12.36 -6.26 -9.00
CA THR A 67 -12.75 -5.27 -10.02
C THR A 67 -11.77 -5.28 -11.19
N PHE A 68 -10.48 -5.35 -10.89
CA PHE A 68 -9.41 -5.43 -11.87
C PHE A 68 -9.47 -6.72 -12.70
N GLU A 69 -9.66 -7.88 -12.05
CA GLU A 69 -9.86 -9.17 -12.72
C GLU A 69 -11.09 -9.16 -13.64
N SER A 70 -12.20 -8.59 -13.18
CA SER A 70 -13.42 -8.45 -13.99
C SER A 70 -13.20 -7.58 -15.24
N LYS A 71 -12.45 -6.47 -15.10
CA LYS A 71 -12.06 -5.62 -16.23
C LYS A 71 -11.12 -6.33 -17.21
N MET A 72 -10.17 -7.12 -16.70
CA MET A 72 -9.28 -7.95 -17.52
C MET A 72 -10.05 -8.99 -18.33
N ARG A 73 -11.01 -9.69 -17.71
CA ARG A 73 -11.85 -10.71 -18.37
C ARG A 73 -12.80 -10.15 -19.43
N ARG A 74 -13.12 -8.85 -19.39
CA ARG A 74 -14.04 -8.19 -20.34
C ARG A 74 -13.36 -7.66 -21.60
N LYS A 75 -12.03 -7.72 -21.72
CA LYS A 75 -11.36 -7.36 -22.98
C LYS A 75 -11.49 -8.52 -23.98
N PRO A 76 -12.17 -8.35 -25.13
CA PRO A 76 -12.13 -9.35 -26.18
C PRO A 76 -10.69 -9.42 -26.70
N VAL A 77 -10.11 -10.62 -26.75
CA VAL A 77 -8.92 -10.87 -27.55
C VAL A 77 -9.36 -10.72 -29.00
N THR A 78 -9.15 -9.55 -29.59
CA THR A 78 -9.16 -9.42 -31.05
C THR A 78 -7.96 -10.19 -31.56
N SER A 79 -8.17 -11.49 -31.77
CA SER A 79 -7.32 -12.32 -32.62
C SER A 79 -7.52 -11.81 -34.04
N ASN A 80 -6.67 -10.87 -34.47
CA ASN A 80 -6.52 -10.59 -35.89
C ASN A 80 -5.72 -11.74 -36.48
N ASN A 81 -6.42 -12.83 -36.78
CA ASN A 81 -5.94 -13.86 -37.68
C ASN A 81 -6.70 -13.64 -39.00
N THR A 82 -6.04 -12.99 -39.97
CA THR A 82 -6.45 -13.10 -41.37
C THR A 82 -5.21 -12.97 -42.23
N MET A 83 -5.14 -13.88 -43.20
CA MET A 83 -4.04 -14.29 -44.07
C MET A 83 -3.25 -13.16 -44.74
#